data_AF-A0AAW6JVK0-F1
#
_entry.id   AF-A0AAW6JVK0-F1
#
_cell.length_a   1.000
_cell.length_b   1.000
_cell.length_c   1.000
_cell.angle_alpha   90.00
_cell.angle_beta   90.00
_cell.angle_gamma   90.00
#
_symmetry.space_group_name_H-M   'P 1'
#
loop_
_entity.id
_entity.type
_entity.pdbx_description
1 polymer ?
#
loop_
_entity_poly.entity_id
_entity_poly.type
_entity_poly.pdbx_seq_one_letter_code
_entity_poly.pdbx_strand_id
1 'polypeptide(L)'
;MTLTARMAAVVVHLRIFVPKIIILGSLLLLVSCQSQNNSAIVPASVKVARVVSGQSLEVLGMEAQANLISQVRLIGLDAPDIRQLPWGEDAKQLVETLIGGANQAVNLEFDLEAKDKFNRTLAYVWKDKLLLNEEIVKQGYALFVARSPNHKYNQRLERAQQWARIMGKGIWNADKPMRVTPGEFRRLSR
;
A
#
# COMPACT_ATOMS: atom_id res chain seq x y z
N MET A 1 -72.01 -27.57 13.10
CA MET A 1 -71.10 -27.31 11.96
C MET A 1 -70.07 -28.42 11.91
N THR A 2 -70.09 -29.20 10.83
CA THR A 2 -69.50 -30.54 10.71
C THR A 2 -67.97 -30.50 10.59
N LEU A 3 -67.31 -31.50 11.19
CA LEU A 3 -65.85 -31.70 11.24
C LEU A 3 -65.19 -31.68 9.84
N THR A 4 -65.95 -32.08 8.82
CA THR A 4 -65.54 -32.13 7.41
C THR A 4 -65.29 -30.75 6.80
N ALA A 5 -66.01 -29.70 7.21
CA ALA A 5 -65.82 -28.35 6.69
C ALA A 5 -64.54 -27.67 7.24
N ARG A 6 -64.13 -28.02 8.47
CA ARG A 6 -62.90 -27.51 9.09
C ARG A 6 -61.64 -28.08 8.46
N MET A 7 -61.65 -29.37 8.04
CA MET A 7 -60.49 -29.96 7.36
C MET A 7 -60.29 -29.43 5.94
N ALA A 8 -61.38 -29.16 5.20
CA ALA A 8 -61.30 -28.60 3.85
C ALA A 8 -60.68 -27.18 3.85
N ALA A 9 -61.03 -26.33 4.81
CA ALA A 9 -60.47 -24.97 4.93
C ALA A 9 -58.96 -24.98 5.27
N VAL A 10 -58.51 -25.91 6.12
CA VAL A 10 -57.09 -26.06 6.48
C VAL A 10 -56.24 -26.50 5.28
N VAL A 11 -56.75 -27.43 4.45
CA VAL A 11 -56.06 -27.91 3.25
C VAL A 11 -55.97 -26.83 2.16
N VAL A 12 -56.99 -25.97 2.04
CA VAL A 12 -57.01 -24.87 1.06
C VAL A 12 -56.04 -23.74 1.45
N HIS A 13 -55.96 -23.37 2.73
CA HIS A 13 -54.97 -22.38 3.19
C HIS A 13 -53.52 -22.88 3.05
N LEU A 14 -53.27 -24.18 3.28
CA LEU A 14 -51.96 -24.78 3.08
C LEU A 14 -51.56 -24.79 1.59
N ARG A 15 -52.49 -25.04 0.66
CA ARG A 15 -52.23 -25.02 -0.80
C ARG A 15 -51.90 -23.64 -1.37
N ILE A 16 -52.40 -22.55 -0.77
CA ILE A 16 -52.21 -21.18 -1.28
C ILE A 16 -50.96 -20.52 -0.69
N PHE A 17 -50.60 -20.83 0.55
CA PHE A 17 -49.45 -20.22 1.24
C PHE A 17 -48.13 -20.96 1.01
N VAL A 18 -48.14 -22.28 0.83
CA VAL A 18 -46.92 -23.08 0.58
C VAL A 18 -46.13 -22.61 -0.66
N PRO A 19 -46.74 -22.35 -1.84
CA PRO A 19 -45.96 -21.86 -2.99
C PRO A 19 -45.42 -20.43 -2.79
N LYS A 20 -46.11 -19.57 -2.02
CA LYS A 20 -45.64 -18.21 -1.72
C LYS A 20 -44.46 -18.18 -0.74
N ILE A 21 -44.43 -19.10 0.22
CA ILE A 21 -43.33 -19.27 1.17
C ILE A 21 -42.11 -19.91 0.47
N ILE A 22 -42.33 -20.84 -0.46
CA ILE A 22 -41.25 -21.43 -1.26
C ILE A 22 -40.62 -20.37 -2.18
N ILE A 23 -41.42 -19.51 -2.84
CA ILE A 23 -40.89 -18.43 -3.69
C ILE A 23 -40.13 -17.37 -2.88
N LEU A 24 -40.58 -17.03 -1.67
CA LEU A 24 -39.89 -16.07 -0.80
C LEU A 24 -38.57 -16.65 -0.23
N GLY A 25 -38.54 -17.94 0.11
CA GLY A 25 -37.32 -18.65 0.52
C GLY A 25 -36.30 -18.82 -0.62
N SER A 26 -36.79 -19.02 -1.85
CA SER A 26 -35.96 -19.12 -3.05
C SER A 26 -35.32 -17.78 -3.43
N LEU A 27 -36.02 -16.67 -3.19
CA LEU A 27 -35.51 -15.32 -3.42
C LEU A 27 -34.43 -14.91 -2.40
N LEU A 28 -34.51 -15.42 -1.16
CA LEU A 28 -33.50 -15.24 -0.11
C LEU A 28 -32.20 -16.03 -0.40
N LEU A 29 -32.28 -17.18 -1.08
CA LEU A 29 -31.11 -17.97 -1.49
C LEU A 29 -30.34 -17.36 -2.67
N LEU A 30 -30.99 -16.55 -3.52
CA LEU A 30 -30.33 -15.85 -4.64
C LEU A 30 -29.53 -14.62 -4.20
N VAL A 31 -29.76 -14.09 -2.99
CA VAL A 31 -29.01 -12.94 -2.44
C VAL A 31 -27.64 -13.36 -1.85
N SER A 32 -27.45 -14.64 -1.52
CA SER A 32 -26.18 -15.15 -0.95
C SER A 32 -25.06 -15.39 -1.97
N CYS A 33 -25.31 -15.19 -3.27
CA CYS A 33 -24.26 -15.22 -4.29
C CYS A 33 -23.66 -13.83 -4.58
N GLN A 34 -23.70 -12.89 -3.64
CA GLN A 34 -22.75 -11.78 -3.69
C GLN A 34 -21.36 -12.33 -3.36
N SER A 35 -20.66 -12.70 -4.42
CA SER A 35 -19.23 -12.99 -4.47
C SER A 35 -18.52 -12.18 -3.41
N GLN A 36 -17.89 -12.85 -2.44
CA GLN A 36 -16.80 -12.25 -1.70
C GLN A 36 -15.72 -11.99 -2.75
N ASN A 37 -15.78 -10.79 -3.34
CA ASN A 37 -14.65 -10.19 -4.02
C ASN A 37 -13.61 -9.94 -2.93
N ASN A 38 -12.94 -11.01 -2.53
CA ASN A 38 -11.55 -10.93 -2.13
C ASN A 38 -10.84 -10.42 -3.38
N SER A 39 -10.87 -9.10 -3.58
CA SER A 39 -9.87 -8.41 -4.35
C SER A 39 -8.58 -8.74 -3.62
N ALA A 40 -7.96 -9.86 -4.02
CA ALA A 40 -6.54 -10.05 -3.82
C ALA A 40 -5.94 -8.71 -4.18
N ILE A 41 -5.22 -8.08 -3.25
CA ILE A 41 -4.56 -6.81 -3.49
C ILE A 41 -3.52 -7.13 -4.57
N VAL A 42 -3.95 -7.07 -5.83
CA VAL A 42 -3.07 -7.30 -6.96
C VAL A 42 -2.11 -6.13 -6.91
N PRO A 43 -0.79 -6.38 -6.81
CA PRO A 43 0.16 -5.30 -6.84
C PRO A 43 -0.08 -4.48 -8.11
N ALA A 44 -0.31 -3.17 -7.95
CA ALA A 44 -0.58 -2.31 -9.09
C ALA A 44 0.74 -2.10 -9.83
N SER A 45 0.86 -2.68 -11.03
CA SER A 45 2.03 -2.48 -11.89
C SER A 45 1.92 -1.11 -12.56
N VAL A 46 2.89 -0.23 -12.30
CA VAL A 46 2.89 1.17 -12.74
C VAL A 46 4.23 1.51 -13.37
N LYS A 47 4.27 2.56 -14.20
CA LYS A 47 5.52 3.10 -14.75
C LYS A 47 6.02 4.26 -13.92
N VAL A 48 7.30 4.26 -13.56
CA VAL A 48 7.93 5.39 -12.88
C VAL A 48 8.19 6.50 -13.89
N ALA A 49 7.48 7.62 -13.75
CA ALA A 49 7.71 8.82 -14.56
C ALA A 49 8.95 9.58 -14.06
N ARG A 50 9.08 9.73 -12.74
CA ARG A 50 10.16 10.49 -12.11
C ARG A 50 10.43 10.05 -10.67
N VAL A 51 11.70 10.06 -10.27
CA VAL A 51 12.08 9.98 -8.85
C VAL A 51 12.15 11.40 -8.28
N VAL A 52 11.31 11.68 -7.29
CA VAL A 52 11.21 13.03 -6.68
C VAL A 52 12.23 13.19 -5.55
N SER A 53 12.42 12.15 -4.74
CA SER A 53 13.39 12.10 -3.64
C SER A 53 13.69 10.65 -3.25
N GLY A 54 14.58 10.43 -2.29
CA GLY A 54 14.88 9.10 -1.72
C GLY A 54 13.70 8.36 -1.08
N GLN A 55 12.49 8.93 -1.06
CA GLN A 55 11.28 8.30 -0.51
C GLN A 55 10.00 8.66 -1.27
N SER A 56 10.08 9.27 -2.46
CA SER A 56 8.88 9.66 -3.22
C SER A 56 9.10 9.53 -4.72
N LEU A 57 8.08 9.02 -5.40
CA LEU A 57 8.05 8.79 -6.85
C LEU A 57 6.83 9.48 -7.45
N GLU A 58 6.93 9.78 -8.73
CA GLU A 58 5.79 10.05 -9.61
C GLU A 58 5.63 8.91 -10.59
N VAL A 59 4.41 8.41 -10.72
CA VAL A 59 4.10 7.23 -11.53
C VAL A 59 2.93 7.48 -12.47
N LEU A 60 2.89 6.71 -13.55
CA LEU A 60 1.82 6.64 -14.54
C LEU A 60 1.19 5.24 -14.55
N GLY A 61 -0.06 5.14 -15.01
CA GLY A 61 -0.76 3.85 -15.07
C GLY A 61 -1.36 3.40 -13.73
N MET A 62 -1.56 4.32 -12.78
CA MET A 62 -2.41 4.02 -11.62
C MET A 62 -3.88 3.96 -12.04
N GLU A 63 -4.59 2.95 -11.54
CA GLU A 63 -6.04 2.75 -11.77
C GLU A 63 -6.39 2.74 -13.28
N ALA A 64 -7.61 3.14 -13.64
CA ALA A 64 -8.07 3.21 -15.03
C ALA A 64 -7.61 4.50 -15.76
N GLN A 65 -6.72 5.29 -15.15
CA GLN A 65 -6.28 6.60 -15.66
C GLN A 65 -4.81 6.54 -16.12
N ALA A 66 -4.57 5.89 -17.25
CA ALA A 66 -3.22 5.60 -17.77
C ALA A 66 -2.27 6.82 -17.85
N ASN A 67 -2.80 8.02 -18.11
CA ASN A 67 -2.01 9.23 -18.35
C ASN A 67 -1.93 10.17 -17.14
N LEU A 68 -2.53 9.83 -16.00
CA LEU A 68 -2.50 10.67 -14.81
C LEU A 68 -1.21 10.43 -14.01
N ILE A 69 -0.43 11.50 -13.79
CA ILE A 69 0.71 11.45 -12.88
C ILE A 69 0.20 11.38 -11.44
N SER A 70 0.57 10.32 -10.74
CA SER A 70 0.24 10.10 -9.33
C SER A 70 1.50 10.12 -8.47
N GLN A 71 1.42 10.73 -7.29
CA GLN A 71 2.52 10.71 -6.32
C GLN A 71 2.45 9.48 -5.43
N VAL A 72 3.58 8.78 -5.31
CA VAL A 72 3.77 7.63 -4.42
C VAL A 72 4.79 7.98 -3.36
N ARG A 73 4.42 7.82 -2.10
CA ARG A 73 5.26 7.95 -0.92
C ARG A 73 5.58 6.57 -0.39
N LEU A 74 6.88 6.25 -0.32
CA LEU A 74 7.32 4.95 0.17
C LEU A 74 7.02 4.83 1.68
N ILE A 75 6.34 3.74 2.05
CA ILE A 75 5.98 3.42 3.44
C ILE A 75 7.24 3.11 4.27
N GLY A 76 7.23 3.54 5.53
CA GLY A 76 8.26 3.18 6.50
C GLY A 76 9.56 3.97 6.39
N LEU A 77 9.66 4.92 5.45
CA LEU A 77 10.89 5.67 5.20
C LEU A 77 10.82 7.11 5.71
N ASP A 78 11.94 7.55 6.27
CA ASP A 78 12.30 8.94 6.41
C ASP A 78 13.66 9.24 5.76
N ALA A 79 13.62 9.61 4.48
CA ALA A 79 14.78 10.03 3.69
C ALA A 79 15.06 11.54 3.86
N PRO A 80 16.33 11.96 3.75
CA PRO A 80 16.74 13.37 3.70
C PRO A 80 15.97 14.19 2.65
N ASP A 81 15.69 15.46 2.96
CA ASP A 81 15.13 16.40 1.99
C ASP A 81 16.16 16.70 0.89
N ILE A 82 15.73 16.97 -0.34
CA ILE A 82 16.66 17.26 -1.46
C ILE A 82 17.61 18.43 -1.17
N ARG A 83 17.17 19.37 -0.31
CA ARG A 83 17.97 20.52 0.14
C ARG A 83 19.00 20.17 1.22
N GLN A 84 18.89 18.99 1.83
CA GLN A 84 19.81 18.50 2.86
C GLN A 84 21.04 17.88 2.21
N LEU A 85 21.96 18.72 1.74
CA LEU A 85 23.13 18.28 0.98
C LEU A 85 24.17 17.55 1.86
N PRO A 86 24.86 16.53 1.32
CA PRO A 86 24.62 15.88 0.02
C PRO A 86 23.49 14.82 0.07
N TRP A 87 23.04 14.48 1.28
CA TRP A 87 22.21 13.32 1.61
C TRP A 87 20.92 13.18 0.79
N GLY A 88 20.26 14.28 0.49
CA GLY A 88 19.02 14.29 -0.28
C GLY A 88 19.20 13.84 -1.74
N GLU A 89 20.23 14.36 -2.42
CA GLU A 89 20.52 14.01 -3.81
C GLU A 89 21.09 12.59 -3.89
N ASP A 90 21.98 12.24 -2.96
CA ASP A 90 22.54 10.90 -2.80
C ASP A 90 21.42 9.83 -2.69
N ALA A 91 20.39 10.10 -1.87
CA ALA A 91 19.26 9.19 -1.69
C ALA A 91 18.38 9.09 -2.94
N LYS A 92 18.17 10.20 -3.64
CA LYS A 92 17.43 10.22 -4.91
C LYS A 92 18.16 9.42 -5.99
N GLN A 93 19.47 9.60 -6.14
CA GLN A 93 20.29 8.90 -7.11
C GLN A 93 20.34 7.38 -6.85
N LEU A 94 20.39 6.96 -5.58
CA LEU A 94 20.24 5.55 -5.24
C LEU A 94 18.92 5.00 -5.77
N VAL A 95 17.80 5.68 -5.49
CA VAL A 95 16.47 5.23 -5.93
C VAL A 95 16.37 5.15 -7.45
N GLU A 96 16.90 6.13 -8.18
CA GLU A 96 16.98 6.10 -9.65
C GLU A 96 17.75 4.86 -10.14
N THR A 97 18.86 4.55 -9.48
CA THR A 97 19.70 3.38 -9.79
C THR A 97 18.96 2.07 -9.53
N LEU A 98 18.29 1.93 -8.37
CA LEU A 98 17.52 0.74 -8.00
C LEU A 98 16.34 0.47 -8.94
N ILE A 99 15.73 1.53 -9.48
CA ILE A 99 14.62 1.42 -10.44
C ILE A 99 15.12 1.07 -11.85
N GLY A 100 16.34 1.50 -12.19
CA GLY A 100 16.92 1.39 -13.53
C GLY A 100 16.59 2.58 -14.44
N GLY A 101 16.37 3.77 -13.88
CA GLY A 101 16.03 4.99 -14.61
C GLY A 101 14.52 5.23 -14.83
N ALA A 102 14.20 6.22 -15.67
CA ALA A 102 12.82 6.62 -15.97
C ALA A 102 12.09 5.61 -16.87
N ASN A 103 10.75 5.64 -16.84
CA ASN A 103 9.82 4.80 -17.60
C ASN A 103 9.90 3.29 -17.29
N GLN A 104 10.59 2.93 -16.22
CA GLN A 104 10.67 1.57 -15.73
C GLN A 104 9.41 1.15 -15.00
N ALA A 105 8.99 -0.10 -15.19
CA ALA A 105 7.87 -0.67 -14.44
C ALA A 105 8.29 -1.04 -13.01
N VAL A 106 7.39 -0.78 -12.06
CA VAL A 106 7.47 -1.21 -10.66
C VAL A 106 6.10 -1.68 -10.21
N ASN A 107 6.08 -2.51 -9.18
CA ASN A 107 4.85 -3.03 -8.58
C ASN A 107 4.62 -2.33 -7.24
N LEU A 108 3.44 -1.74 -7.07
CA LEU A 108 3.02 -1.13 -5.82
C LEU A 108 2.26 -2.14 -4.97
N GLU A 109 2.73 -2.36 -3.76
CA GLU A 109 2.03 -3.16 -2.76
C GLU A 109 1.51 -2.24 -1.65
N PHE A 110 0.20 -2.29 -1.43
CA PHE A 110 -0.49 -1.49 -0.42
C PHE A 110 -0.53 -2.20 0.95
N ASP A 111 -0.81 -1.40 1.97
CA ASP A 111 -1.05 -1.84 3.35
C ASP A 111 -2.41 -1.29 3.81
N LEU A 112 -2.71 -1.36 5.12
CA LEU A 112 -4.00 -0.95 5.70
C LEU A 112 -4.49 0.44 5.24
N GLU A 113 -3.59 1.42 5.13
CA GLU A 113 -3.89 2.76 4.63
C GLU A 113 -3.13 3.03 3.33
N ALA A 114 -3.87 3.24 2.24
CA ALA A 114 -3.31 3.44 0.90
C ALA A 114 -3.03 4.91 0.54
N LYS A 115 -3.50 5.87 1.34
CA LYS A 115 -3.37 7.31 1.07
C LYS A 115 -2.96 8.05 2.34
N ASP A 116 -2.08 9.04 2.22
CA ASP A 116 -1.81 9.95 3.33
C ASP A 116 -2.72 11.19 3.32
N LYS A 117 -2.58 12.03 4.35
CA LYS A 117 -3.33 13.30 4.47
C LYS A 117 -3.10 14.32 3.35
N PHE A 118 -2.08 14.12 2.50
CA PHE A 118 -1.79 14.94 1.33
C PHE A 118 -2.27 14.28 0.04
N ASN A 119 -3.09 13.22 0.16
CA ASN A 119 -3.61 12.40 -0.93
C ASN A 119 -2.53 11.70 -1.78
N ARG A 120 -1.32 11.52 -1.23
CA ARG A 120 -0.28 10.71 -1.88
C ARG A 120 -0.55 9.25 -1.63
N THR A 121 -0.29 8.43 -2.65
CA THR A 121 -0.36 6.97 -2.54
C THR A 121 0.73 6.45 -1.62
N LEU A 122 0.37 5.67 -0.61
CA LEU A 122 1.30 4.99 0.29
C LEU A 122 1.53 3.58 -0.22
N ALA A 123 2.77 3.21 -0.53
CA ALA A 123 3.08 1.87 -1.00
C ALA A 123 4.46 1.37 -0.56
N TYR A 124 4.59 0.04 -0.51
CA TYR A 124 5.86 -0.65 -0.67
C TYR A 124 6.10 -0.86 -2.16
N VAL A 125 7.31 -0.53 -2.63
CA VAL A 125 7.62 -0.54 -4.07
C VAL A 125 8.55 -1.70 -4.37
N TRP A 126 8.13 -2.54 -5.31
CA TRP A 126 8.87 -3.70 -5.76
C TRP A 126 9.37 -3.51 -7.19
N LYS A 127 10.66 -3.79 -7.40
CA LYS A 127 11.24 -3.98 -8.72
C LYS A 127 11.64 -5.45 -8.82
N ASP A 128 10.91 -6.21 -9.63
CA ASP A 128 11.03 -7.67 -9.68
C ASP A 128 10.87 -8.30 -8.28
N LYS A 129 11.96 -8.84 -7.71
CA LYS A 129 12.00 -9.43 -6.35
C LYS A 129 12.61 -8.50 -5.30
N LEU A 130 13.06 -7.31 -5.70
CA LEU A 130 13.71 -6.34 -4.83
C LEU A 130 12.67 -5.39 -4.22
N LEU A 131 12.61 -5.37 -2.88
CA LEU A 131 11.81 -4.39 -2.13
C LEU A 131 12.64 -3.11 -1.98
N LEU A 132 12.29 -2.06 -2.72
CA LEU A 132 13.05 -0.79 -2.71
C LEU A 132 13.09 -0.17 -1.32
N ASN A 133 11.98 -0.23 -0.57
CA ASN A 133 11.92 0.32 0.79
C ASN A 133 13.00 -0.29 1.70
N GLU A 134 13.23 -1.60 1.59
CA GLU A 134 14.28 -2.28 2.36
C GLU A 134 15.66 -1.89 1.88
N GLU A 135 15.89 -1.89 0.56
CA GLU A 135 17.21 -1.64 0.00
C GLU A 135 17.69 -0.21 0.28
N ILE A 136 16.80 0.78 0.20
CA ILE A 136 17.12 2.18 0.53
C ILE A 136 17.59 2.31 1.99
N VAL A 137 16.90 1.64 2.93
CA VAL A 137 17.28 1.65 4.35
C VAL A 137 18.56 0.87 4.58
N LYS A 138 18.70 -0.30 3.95
CA LYS A 138 19.87 -1.19 4.07
C LYS A 138 21.16 -0.54 3.57
N GLN A 139 21.07 0.27 2.52
CA GLN A 139 22.18 1.06 1.99
C GLN A 139 22.44 2.35 2.81
N GLY A 140 21.59 2.65 3.80
CA GLY A 140 21.76 3.81 4.69
C GLY A 140 21.38 5.15 4.05
N TYR A 141 20.44 5.18 3.11
CA TYR A 141 20.00 6.43 2.44
C TYR A 141 18.65 6.94 2.97
N ALA A 142 18.03 6.22 3.90
CA ALA A 142 16.89 6.68 4.67
C ALA A 142 16.89 6.06 6.07
N LEU A 143 16.24 6.74 7.02
CA LEU A 143 15.90 6.15 8.31
C LEU A 143 14.62 5.31 8.16
N PHE A 144 14.55 4.20 8.89
CA PHE A 144 13.28 3.50 9.10
C PHE A 144 12.46 4.26 10.16
N VAL A 145 11.20 4.55 9.84
CA VAL A 145 10.21 5.14 10.75
C VAL A 145 8.89 4.38 10.63
N ALA A 146 8.53 3.65 11.66
CA ALA A 146 7.21 3.00 11.75
C ALA A 146 6.11 4.07 11.79
N ARG A 147 5.08 3.90 10.95
CA ARG A 147 3.91 4.80 10.89
C ARG A 147 2.64 3.98 10.84
N SER A 148 1.83 4.06 11.89
CA SER A 148 0.54 3.37 11.92
C SER A 148 -0.44 3.95 10.90
N PRO A 149 -1.32 3.13 10.31
CA PRO A 149 -1.52 1.70 10.57
C PRO A 149 -0.61 0.77 9.75
N ASN A 150 0.27 1.29 8.89
CA ASN A 150 1.04 0.50 7.93
C ASN A 150 2.29 -0.13 8.55
N HIS A 151 2.27 -1.45 8.75
CA HIS A 151 3.28 -2.18 9.52
C HIS A 151 3.80 -3.45 8.84
N LYS A 152 3.29 -3.81 7.65
CA LYS A 152 3.56 -5.10 6.98
C LYS A 152 5.05 -5.48 6.93
N TYR A 153 5.96 -4.53 6.69
CA TYR A 153 7.40 -4.80 6.60
C TYR A 153 8.24 -4.17 7.71
N ASN A 154 7.66 -3.69 8.82
CA ASN A 154 8.41 -3.00 9.87
C ASN A 154 9.65 -3.76 10.37
N GLN A 155 9.49 -5.04 10.72
CA GLN A 155 10.60 -5.85 11.23
C GLN A 155 11.71 -6.04 10.18
N ARG A 156 11.33 -6.12 8.89
CA ARG A 156 12.29 -6.25 7.78
C ARG A 156 13.08 -4.95 7.60
N LEU A 157 12.41 -3.81 7.63
CA LEU A 157 13.04 -2.49 7.52
C LEU A 157 13.90 -2.15 8.75
N GLU A 158 13.47 -2.54 9.94
CA GLU A 158 14.24 -2.38 11.17
C GLU A 158 15.57 -3.16 11.10
N ARG A 159 15.52 -4.43 10.68
CA ARG A 159 16.73 -5.25 10.46
C ARG A 159 17.64 -4.65 9.39
N ALA A 160 17.09 -4.12 8.31
CA ALA A 160 17.86 -3.42 7.29
C ALA A 160 18.58 -2.19 7.86
N GLN A 161 17.93 -1.41 8.74
CA GLN A 161 18.56 -0.27 9.39
C GLN A 161 19.67 -0.69 10.36
N GLN A 162 19.45 -1.74 11.14
CA GLN A 162 20.47 -2.29 12.03
C GLN A 162 21.71 -2.72 11.23
N TRP A 163 21.50 -3.39 10.10
CA TRP A 163 22.59 -3.75 9.18
C TRP A 163 23.33 -2.52 8.66
N ALA A 164 22.62 -1.50 8.18
CA ALA A 164 23.22 -0.27 7.67
C ALA A 164 24.08 0.45 8.72
N ARG A 165 23.63 0.45 9.99
CA ARG A 165 24.38 1.01 11.13
C ARG A 165 25.66 0.24 11.41
N ILE A 166 25.58 -1.09 11.53
CA ILE A 166 26.74 -1.95 11.82
C ILE A 166 27.79 -1.84 10.71
N MET A 167 27.33 -1.76 9.46
CA MET A 167 28.20 -1.68 8.28
C MET A 167 28.64 -0.25 7.93
N GLY A 168 28.25 0.77 8.71
CA GLY A 168 28.59 2.17 8.46
C GLY A 168 28.18 2.69 7.08
N LYS A 169 27.00 2.28 6.59
CA LYS A 169 26.53 2.62 5.24
C LYS A 169 25.85 3.99 5.18
N GLY A 170 26.04 4.71 4.08
CA GLY A 170 25.36 5.98 3.78
C GLY A 170 25.46 6.98 4.94
N ILE A 171 24.32 7.39 5.48
CA ILE A 171 24.20 8.34 6.61
C ILE A 171 24.89 7.86 7.90
N TRP A 172 25.20 6.57 8.01
CA TRP A 172 25.86 5.94 9.16
C TRP A 172 27.39 5.84 8.99
N ASN A 173 27.96 6.33 7.90
CA ASN A 173 29.41 6.31 7.68
C ASN A 173 30.14 7.11 8.77
N ALA A 174 31.10 6.48 9.46
CA ALA A 174 31.82 7.09 10.57
C ALA A 174 32.70 8.29 10.15
N ASP A 175 33.24 8.28 8.93
CA ASP A 175 34.09 9.37 8.41
C ASP A 175 33.26 10.59 8.02
N LYS A 176 32.03 10.35 7.57
CA LYS A 176 31.09 11.38 7.11
C LYS A 176 29.67 11.02 7.56
N PRO A 177 29.32 11.15 8.86
CA PRO A 177 27.99 10.81 9.31
C PRO A 177 27.02 11.95 9.03
N MET A 178 25.75 11.63 8.79
CA MET A 178 24.70 12.64 8.77
C MET A 178 24.40 13.09 10.20
N ARG A 179 24.70 14.35 10.52
CA ARG A 179 24.59 14.88 11.90
C ARG A 179 23.20 15.35 12.29
N VAL A 180 22.37 15.68 11.31
CA VAL A 180 21.00 16.16 11.51
C VAL A 180 20.06 15.17 10.83
N THR A 181 19.11 14.62 11.56
CA THR A 181 18.15 13.66 10.97
C THR A 181 17.24 14.37 9.96
N PRO A 182 16.64 13.65 8.99
CA PRO A 182 15.72 14.24 8.02
C PRO A 182 14.53 14.94 8.69
N GLY A 183 14.03 14.37 9.78
CA GLY A 183 12.97 14.94 10.59
C GLY A 183 13.36 16.28 11.24
N GLU A 184 14.57 16.37 11.80
CA GLU A 184 15.11 17.60 12.38
C GLU A 184 15.34 18.67 11.33
N PHE A 185 16.00 18.32 10.21
CA PHE A 185 16.28 19.25 9.12
C PHE A 185 14.99 19.90 8.60
N ARG A 186 13.93 19.11 8.40
CA ARG A 186 12.61 19.62 7.98
C ARG A 186 11.92 20.51 9.00
N ARG A 187 12.25 20.42 10.31
CA ARG A 187 11.74 21.34 11.33
C ARG A 187 12.52 22.66 11.33
N LEU A 188 13.83 22.60 11.11
CA LEU A 188 14.71 23.77 11.06
C LEU A 188 14.54 24.60 9.78
N SER A 189 14.06 23.96 8.70
CA SER A 189 13.90 24.59 7.37
C SER A 189 12.47 25.07 7.09
N ARG A 190 11.62 25.18 8.12
CA ARG A 190 10.28 25.77 8.04
C ARG A 190 10.35 27.22 8.45
#